data_AF-A0A380IHQ4-F1
#
_entry.id   AF-A0A380IHQ4-F1
#
_cell.length_a   1.000
_cell.length_b   1.000
_cell.length_c   1.000
_cell.angle_alpha   90.00
_cell.angle_beta   90.00
_cell.angle_gamma   90.00
#
_symmetry.space_group_name_H-M   'P 1'
#
loop_
_entity.id
_entity.type
_entity.pdbx_description
1 polymer ?
#
loop_
_entity_poly.entity_id
_entity_poly.type
_entity_poly.pdbx_seq_one_letter_code
_entity_poly.pdbx_strand_id
1 'polypeptide(L)'
;MNTKCKNVMFVQQLKYLKHSNLQDILTDISEKLTPKKFAGIIHDKDRNESNELVEPHVHIVLQFENARSMANLAKLIDQPQNCFEKWNGSVNNAYSYLVHHTTSVLNKHLYEPKEVIANFDYIELLEKIENHVNRHQKINDTTVINNYLDLLYAGQITKEEIEQQLTGSQYAKAKPKIEAVYIKSLEIRAEAWRQEMREKQEPVTVIWLFGQTGTGKTRLARHYANQYDQHYFITGSSRDPFQRYNMEHVVILDELRPNLFEYADLLKIFDPYNNQTMASSRYFDKPLVANVYIVTTPYSPSDFFNEMSKHGRINNTIDRASQLLRRIRVVAEVEEKEIIFYAFEPLLKVFVKDCERTIDNPFYTLDTVDNYHDTDISFQLLKALNEVRTTDENE
;
A
#
# COMPACT_ATOMS: atom_id res chain seq x y z
N MET A 1 -8.32 23.48 -24.74
CA MET A 1 -6.91 23.94 -24.81
C MET A 1 -6.29 23.42 -26.10
N ASN A 2 -5.58 24.27 -26.84
CA ASN A 2 -5.06 23.92 -28.17
C ASN A 2 -3.69 23.24 -28.02
N THR A 3 -3.69 21.92 -27.86
CA THR A 3 -2.48 21.12 -27.63
C THR A 3 -1.56 21.16 -28.86
N LYS A 4 -0.32 21.63 -28.68
CA LYS A 4 0.73 21.63 -29.72
C LYS A 4 1.80 20.59 -29.42
N CYS A 5 2.32 19.92 -30.44
CA CYS A 5 3.46 19.01 -30.30
C CYS A 5 4.26 18.87 -31.60
N LYS A 6 5.50 18.41 -31.47
CA LYS A 6 6.39 18.16 -32.62
C LYS A 6 6.24 16.76 -33.20
N ASN A 7 5.92 15.76 -32.36
CA ASN A 7 5.72 14.38 -32.76
C ASN A 7 4.25 14.00 -32.54
N VAL A 8 3.66 13.36 -33.54
CA VAL A 8 2.23 13.02 -33.56
C VAL A 8 2.08 11.62 -34.13
N MET A 9 1.16 10.84 -33.57
CA MET A 9 0.67 9.61 -34.20
C MET A 9 -0.67 9.92 -34.86
N PHE A 10 -0.82 9.57 -36.13
CA PHE A 10 -2.10 9.59 -36.82
C PHE A 10 -2.62 8.15 -36.96
N VAL A 11 -3.84 7.90 -36.51
CA VAL A 11 -4.50 6.60 -36.56
C VAL A 11 -5.89 6.73 -37.17
N GLN A 12 -6.17 5.94 -38.21
CA GLN A 12 -7.48 5.95 -38.86
C GLN A 12 -7.78 4.64 -39.60
N GLN A 13 -9.05 4.22 -39.64
CA GLN A 13 -9.49 3.06 -40.42
C GLN A 13 -9.46 3.37 -41.92
N LEU A 14 -9.04 2.41 -42.74
CA LEU A 14 -8.85 2.63 -44.19
C LEU A 14 -10.13 3.10 -44.91
N LYS A 15 -11.31 2.66 -44.46
CA LYS A 15 -12.61 3.06 -45.03
C LYS A 15 -12.94 4.55 -44.91
N TYR A 16 -12.26 5.28 -44.02
CA TYR A 16 -12.45 6.73 -43.84
C TYR A 16 -11.36 7.56 -44.55
N LEU A 17 -10.45 6.91 -45.28
CA LEU A 17 -9.41 7.56 -46.05
C LEU A 17 -9.77 7.58 -47.54
N LYS A 18 -9.22 8.56 -48.26
CA LYS A 18 -9.45 8.71 -49.72
C LYS A 18 -8.76 7.62 -50.55
N HIS A 19 -7.71 7.03 -49.99
CA HIS A 19 -6.89 6.01 -50.63
C HIS A 19 -6.84 4.77 -49.74
N SER A 20 -6.77 3.60 -50.35
CA SER A 20 -6.70 2.31 -49.66
C SER A 20 -5.29 1.74 -49.57
N ASN A 21 -4.35 2.24 -50.37
CA ASN A 21 -2.95 1.81 -50.34
C ASN A 21 -2.10 2.79 -49.53
N LEU A 22 -1.11 2.26 -48.81
CA LEU A 22 -0.28 3.02 -47.88
C LEU A 22 0.53 4.13 -48.55
N GLN A 23 1.03 3.89 -49.76
CA GLN A 23 1.88 4.86 -50.48
C GLN A 23 1.10 6.13 -50.82
N ASP A 24 -0.10 6.01 -51.36
CA ASP A 24 -0.95 7.14 -51.71
C ASP A 24 -1.43 7.89 -50.46
N ILE A 25 -1.77 7.15 -49.39
CA ILE A 25 -2.12 7.75 -48.08
C ILE A 25 -0.97 8.63 -47.57
N LEU A 26 0.25 8.09 -47.56
CA LEU A 26 1.43 8.82 -47.07
C LEU A 26 1.78 9.99 -47.98
N THR A 27 1.59 9.86 -49.29
CA THR A 27 1.81 10.95 -50.25
C THR A 27 0.84 12.10 -49.97
N ASP A 28 -0.47 11.83 -49.90
CA ASP A 28 -1.49 12.86 -49.62
C ASP A 28 -1.26 13.56 -48.26
N ILE A 29 -0.93 12.80 -47.23
CA ILE A 29 -0.68 13.34 -45.88
C ILE A 29 0.61 14.15 -45.84
N SER A 30 1.69 13.67 -46.46
CA SER A 30 2.99 14.34 -46.42
C SER A 30 2.99 15.64 -47.24
N GLU A 31 2.28 15.70 -48.37
CA GLU A 31 2.12 16.91 -49.17
C GLU A 31 1.35 18.01 -48.42
N LYS A 32 0.27 17.63 -47.72
CA LYS A 32 -0.58 18.59 -46.99
C LYS A 32 0.00 19.04 -45.65
N LEU A 33 0.63 18.12 -44.91
CA LEU A 33 1.12 18.40 -43.56
C LEU A 33 2.59 18.80 -43.53
N THR A 34 3.38 18.45 -44.53
CA THR A 34 4.82 18.77 -44.66
C THR A 34 5.66 18.35 -43.43
N PRO A 35 5.57 17.08 -42.96
CA PRO A 35 6.42 16.61 -41.86
C PRO A 35 7.89 16.55 -42.30
N LYS A 36 8.80 16.77 -41.36
CA LYS A 36 10.24 16.57 -41.57
C LYS A 36 10.57 15.08 -41.76
N LYS A 37 9.97 14.24 -40.93
CA LYS A 37 10.06 12.78 -41.02
C LYS A 37 8.69 12.16 -40.87
N PHE A 38 8.44 11.09 -41.61
CA PHE A 38 7.26 10.26 -41.44
C PHE A 38 7.60 8.78 -41.66
N ALA A 39 6.84 7.93 -40.99
CA ALA A 39 6.81 6.50 -41.23
C ALA A 39 5.39 6.00 -40.99
N GLY A 40 4.90 5.08 -41.82
CA GLY A 40 3.57 4.51 -41.65
C GLY A 40 3.47 3.05 -42.07
N ILE A 41 2.43 2.38 -41.58
CA ILE A 41 2.12 0.98 -41.82
C ILE A 41 0.60 0.78 -41.78
N ILE A 42 0.11 -0.25 -42.48
CA ILE A 42 -1.26 -0.73 -42.34
C ILE A 42 -1.27 -1.89 -41.35
N HIS A 43 -2.12 -1.80 -40.33
CA HIS A 43 -2.42 -2.90 -39.42
C HIS A 43 -3.70 -3.59 -39.87
N ASP A 44 -3.55 -4.77 -40.48
CA ASP A 44 -4.62 -5.60 -41.03
C ASP A 44 -4.70 -7.00 -40.39
N LYS A 45 -3.75 -7.34 -39.50
CA LYS A 45 -3.62 -8.65 -38.83
C LYS A 45 -3.93 -8.57 -37.33
N ASP A 46 -4.35 -7.42 -36.83
CA ASP A 46 -4.62 -7.17 -35.41
C ASP A 46 -5.90 -7.87 -34.95
N ARG A 47 -5.89 -8.39 -33.71
CA ARG A 47 -7.03 -9.08 -33.11
C ARG A 47 -7.49 -8.39 -31.82
N ASN A 48 -8.80 -8.35 -31.60
CA ASN A 48 -9.39 -7.81 -30.38
C ASN A 48 -9.35 -8.84 -29.23
N GLU A 49 -9.82 -8.45 -28.04
CA GLU A 49 -9.84 -9.33 -26.84
C GLU A 49 -10.73 -10.57 -27.00
N SER A 50 -11.67 -10.54 -27.95
CA SER A 50 -12.53 -11.68 -28.35
C SER A 50 -11.93 -12.52 -29.49
N ASN A 51 -10.67 -12.27 -29.86
CA ASN A 51 -9.92 -12.94 -30.93
C ASN A 51 -10.46 -12.72 -32.35
N GLU A 52 -11.28 -11.68 -32.57
CA GLU A 52 -11.78 -11.28 -33.88
C GLU A 52 -10.83 -10.27 -34.52
N LEU A 53 -10.76 -10.25 -35.86
CA LEU A 53 -9.93 -9.31 -36.59
C LEU A 53 -10.46 -7.87 -36.40
N VAL A 54 -9.56 -6.97 -36.06
CA VAL A 54 -9.83 -5.54 -36.03
C VAL A 54 -9.87 -5.00 -37.46
N GLU A 55 -10.76 -4.05 -37.72
CA GLU A 55 -10.82 -3.36 -39.01
C GLU A 55 -9.45 -2.78 -39.42
N PRO A 56 -9.02 -2.98 -40.68
CA PRO A 56 -7.75 -2.46 -41.16
C PRO A 56 -7.61 -0.95 -40.94
N HIS A 57 -6.52 -0.56 -40.30
CA HIS A 57 -6.26 0.84 -39.96
C HIS A 57 -4.79 1.19 -40.17
N VAL A 58 -4.53 2.47 -40.43
CA VAL A 58 -3.18 2.99 -40.63
C VAL A 58 -2.65 3.57 -39.33
N HIS A 59 -1.37 3.33 -39.03
CA HIS A 59 -0.60 4.10 -38.06
C HIS A 59 0.47 4.89 -38.79
N ILE A 60 0.53 6.20 -38.56
CA ILE A 60 1.50 7.10 -39.20
C ILE A 60 2.14 7.98 -38.13
N VAL A 61 3.44 7.82 -37.94
CA VAL A 61 4.24 8.72 -37.11
C VAL A 61 4.64 9.93 -37.94
N LEU A 62 4.31 11.12 -37.46
CA LEU A 62 4.62 12.39 -38.08
C LEU A 62 5.51 13.22 -37.15
N GLN A 63 6.68 13.62 -37.64
CA GLN A 63 7.61 14.49 -36.93
C GLN A 63 7.79 15.81 -37.68
N PHE A 64 7.51 16.92 -37.00
CA PHE A 64 7.60 18.27 -37.53
C PHE A 64 8.82 19.03 -36.98
N GLU A 65 9.35 19.97 -37.76
CA GLU A 65 10.43 20.87 -37.33
C GLU A 65 10.02 21.68 -36.08
N ASN A 66 8.79 22.21 -36.11
CA ASN A 66 8.20 23.05 -35.07
C ASN A 66 6.87 22.47 -34.59
N ALA A 67 6.50 22.78 -33.36
CA ALA A 67 5.28 22.23 -32.76
C ALA A 67 4.03 22.71 -33.52
N ARG A 68 3.17 21.76 -33.92
CA ARG A 68 1.93 22.00 -34.67
C ARG A 68 0.71 21.76 -33.77
N SER A 69 -0.38 22.49 -34.01
CA SER A 69 -1.67 22.27 -33.32
C SER A 69 -2.40 21.08 -33.95
N MET A 70 -2.92 20.17 -33.12
CA MET A 70 -3.66 18.99 -33.62
C MET A 70 -4.92 19.38 -34.37
N ALA A 71 -5.64 20.41 -33.88
CA ALA A 71 -6.83 20.94 -34.56
C ALA A 71 -6.50 21.46 -35.96
N ASN A 72 -5.35 22.12 -36.13
CA ASN A 72 -4.91 22.59 -37.44
C ASN A 72 -4.47 21.46 -38.36
N LEU A 73 -3.76 20.44 -37.84
CA LEU A 73 -3.38 19.26 -38.64
C LEU A 73 -4.62 18.52 -39.15
N ALA A 74 -5.57 18.26 -38.26
CA ALA A 74 -6.85 17.63 -38.57
C ALA A 74 -7.61 18.37 -39.68
N LYS A 75 -7.69 19.70 -39.58
CA LYS A 75 -8.33 20.55 -40.59
C LYS A 75 -7.65 20.48 -41.96
N LEU A 76 -6.32 20.39 -42.02
CA LEU A 76 -5.57 20.41 -43.28
C LEU A 76 -5.79 19.14 -44.14
N ILE A 77 -6.09 18.01 -43.51
CA ILE A 77 -6.33 16.74 -44.21
C ILE A 77 -7.80 16.30 -44.18
N ASP A 78 -8.70 17.15 -43.68
CA ASP A 78 -10.13 16.87 -43.55
C ASP A 78 -10.41 15.57 -42.78
N GLN A 79 -9.79 15.46 -41.60
CA GLN A 79 -9.96 14.32 -40.68
C GLN A 79 -10.39 14.80 -39.29
N PRO A 80 -11.10 13.98 -38.51
CA PRO A 80 -11.41 14.26 -37.12
C PRO A 80 -10.16 14.47 -36.26
N GLN A 81 -10.21 15.37 -35.28
CA GLN A 81 -9.05 15.66 -34.41
C GLN A 81 -8.62 14.45 -33.57
N ASN A 82 -9.56 13.57 -33.20
CA ASN A 82 -9.27 12.36 -32.42
C ASN A 82 -8.48 11.29 -33.19
N CYS A 83 -8.28 11.46 -34.50
CA CYS A 83 -7.35 10.62 -35.27
C CYS A 83 -5.89 11.02 -35.02
N PHE A 84 -5.63 12.14 -34.36
CA PHE A 84 -4.29 12.61 -34.02
C PHE A 84 -4.04 12.50 -32.52
N GLU A 85 -3.00 11.76 -32.17
CA GLU A 85 -2.53 11.61 -30.80
C GLU A 85 -1.19 12.29 -30.61
N LYS A 86 -1.08 13.11 -29.57
CA LYS A 86 0.20 13.70 -29.18
C LYS A 86 1.12 12.60 -28.67
N TRP A 87 2.27 12.45 -29.31
CA TRP A 87 3.30 11.55 -28.79
C TRP A 87 4.14 12.26 -27.73
N ASN A 88 3.93 11.91 -26.46
CA ASN A 88 4.65 12.51 -25.31
C ASN A 88 5.99 11.81 -25.02
N GLY A 89 6.23 10.62 -25.58
CA GLY A 89 7.45 9.84 -25.37
C GLY A 89 8.55 10.10 -26.41
N SER A 90 9.62 9.29 -26.36
CA SER A 90 10.64 9.28 -27.41
C SER A 90 10.02 8.93 -28.75
N VAL A 91 10.34 9.70 -29.79
CA VAL A 91 9.86 9.43 -31.17
C VAL A 91 10.31 8.05 -31.67
N ASN A 92 11.45 7.56 -31.16
CA ASN A 92 11.95 6.21 -31.46
C ASN A 92 10.97 5.12 -30.99
N ASN A 93 10.29 5.33 -29.86
CA ASN A 93 9.27 4.40 -29.39
C ASN A 93 8.04 4.42 -30.31
N ALA A 94 7.72 5.57 -30.91
CA ALA A 94 6.64 5.66 -31.89
C ALA A 94 6.97 4.84 -33.15
N TYR A 95 8.23 4.93 -33.61
CA TYR A 95 8.70 4.14 -34.74
C TYR A 95 8.70 2.64 -34.43
N SER A 96 9.24 2.21 -33.28
CA SER A 96 9.19 0.78 -32.88
C SER A 96 7.76 0.25 -32.68
N TYR A 97 6.81 1.13 -32.32
CA TYR A 97 5.41 0.76 -32.14
C TYR A 97 4.72 0.36 -33.46
N LEU A 98 5.14 0.93 -34.61
CA LEU A 98 4.56 0.60 -35.92
C LEU A 98 4.63 -0.89 -36.24
N VAL A 99 5.69 -1.56 -35.79
CA VAL A 99 5.93 -2.99 -36.07
C VAL A 99 5.71 -3.88 -34.85
N HIS A 100 5.20 -3.34 -33.74
CA HIS A 100 5.06 -4.03 -32.45
C HIS A 100 6.34 -4.65 -31.87
N HIS A 101 7.52 -4.21 -32.34
CA HIS A 101 8.83 -4.80 -32.02
C HIS A 101 9.25 -4.68 -30.55
N THR A 102 8.61 -3.80 -29.76
CA THR A 102 8.95 -3.56 -28.33
C THR A 102 7.77 -3.69 -27.38
N THR A 103 6.57 -3.98 -27.89
CA THR A 103 5.35 -4.04 -27.09
C THR A 103 5.09 -5.46 -26.61
N SER A 104 5.20 -5.66 -25.30
CA SER A 104 4.96 -6.91 -24.56
C SER A 104 3.46 -7.28 -24.46
N VAL A 105 2.68 -7.03 -25.50
CA VAL A 105 1.23 -7.26 -25.50
C VAL A 105 0.94 -8.60 -26.16
N LEU A 106 0.40 -9.54 -25.39
CA LEU A 106 0.05 -10.92 -25.80
C LEU A 106 -0.89 -11.03 -27.01
N ASN A 107 -1.50 -9.93 -27.47
CA ASN A 107 -2.58 -9.93 -28.47
C ASN A 107 -2.32 -9.07 -29.73
N LYS A 108 -1.09 -8.57 -29.95
CA LYS A 108 -0.77 -7.75 -31.14
C LYS A 108 0.16 -8.50 -32.11
N HIS A 109 -0.16 -8.44 -33.41
CA HIS A 109 0.61 -9.12 -34.45
C HIS A 109 1.97 -8.43 -34.65
N LEU A 110 3.06 -9.20 -34.73
CA LEU A 110 4.38 -8.63 -35.02
C LEU A 110 4.53 -8.44 -36.54
N TYR A 111 4.66 -7.20 -37.00
CA TYR A 111 4.84 -6.90 -38.43
C TYR A 111 6.32 -6.84 -38.79
N GLU A 112 6.65 -7.16 -40.04
CA GLU A 112 8.01 -7.05 -40.53
C GLU A 112 8.39 -5.57 -40.75
N PRO A 113 9.62 -5.14 -40.38
CA PRO A 113 10.10 -3.78 -40.64
C PRO A 113 9.98 -3.29 -42.08
N LYS A 114 10.00 -4.21 -43.05
CA LYS A 114 9.88 -3.91 -44.48
C LYS A 114 8.46 -3.53 -44.89
N GLU A 115 7.45 -3.80 -44.06
CA GLU A 115 6.06 -3.37 -44.28
C GLU A 115 5.87 -1.87 -44.00
N VAL A 116 6.85 -1.21 -43.37
CA VAL A 116 6.82 0.24 -43.09
C VAL A 116 7.34 1.04 -44.27
N ILE A 117 6.59 2.06 -44.67
CA ILE A 117 7.02 3.06 -45.66
C ILE A 117 7.41 4.33 -44.91
N ALA A 118 8.63 4.83 -45.14
CA ALA A 118 9.18 6.02 -44.49
C ALA A 118 10.00 6.87 -45.46
N ASN A 119 10.16 8.16 -45.16
CA ASN A 119 11.02 9.09 -45.92
C ASN A 119 12.48 9.14 -45.42
N PHE A 120 12.89 8.16 -44.62
CA PHE A 120 14.24 7.99 -44.08
C PHE A 120 14.54 6.49 -43.98
N ASP A 121 15.80 6.12 -43.73
CA ASP A 121 16.18 4.71 -43.53
C ASP A 121 15.59 4.18 -42.21
N TYR A 122 14.44 3.54 -42.33
CA TYR A 122 13.68 3.02 -41.19
C TYR A 122 14.32 1.75 -40.60
N ILE A 123 14.89 0.88 -41.44
CA ILE A 123 15.55 -0.35 -41.00
C ILE A 123 16.81 0.02 -40.22
N GLU A 124 17.65 0.90 -40.75
CA GLU A 124 18.85 1.39 -40.06
C GLU A 124 18.49 2.13 -38.76
N LEU A 125 17.36 2.87 -38.73
CA LEU A 125 16.87 3.49 -37.50
C LEU A 125 16.48 2.43 -36.46
N LEU A 126 15.75 1.38 -36.85
CA LEU A 126 15.39 0.30 -35.92
C LEU A 126 16.62 -0.44 -35.40
N GLU A 127 17.60 -0.74 -36.26
CA GLU A 127 18.88 -1.33 -35.84
C GLU A 127 19.65 -0.40 -34.90
N LYS A 128 19.65 0.92 -35.15
CA LYS A 128 20.23 1.91 -34.25
C LYS A 128 19.49 1.99 -32.93
N ILE A 129 18.15 1.89 -32.94
CA ILE A 129 17.33 1.84 -31.72
C ILE A 129 17.64 0.56 -30.95
N GLU A 130 17.72 -0.59 -31.61
CA GLU A 130 18.05 -1.87 -31.00
C GLU A 130 19.48 -1.87 -30.43
N ASN A 131 20.45 -1.37 -31.19
CA ASN A 131 21.83 -1.22 -30.74
C ASN A 131 21.98 -0.16 -29.64
N HIS A 132 21.21 0.92 -29.69
CA HIS A 132 21.16 1.94 -28.63
C HIS A 132 20.43 1.41 -27.40
N VAL A 133 19.40 0.57 -27.53
CA VAL A 133 18.75 -0.15 -26.43
C VAL A 133 19.72 -1.17 -25.85
N ASN A 134 20.45 -1.94 -26.67
CA ASN A 134 21.47 -2.88 -26.22
C ASN A 134 22.70 -2.18 -25.58
N ARG A 135 23.03 -0.95 -26.00
CA ARG A 135 24.11 -0.12 -25.41
C ARG A 135 23.64 0.75 -24.23
N HIS A 136 22.40 1.22 -24.20
CA HIS A 136 21.77 1.98 -23.09
C HIS A 136 21.06 1.09 -22.07
N GLN A 137 20.90 -0.21 -22.32
CA GLN A 137 20.71 -1.25 -21.29
C GLN A 137 21.91 -1.33 -20.33
N LYS A 138 22.99 -0.55 -20.56
CA LYS A 138 24.05 -0.25 -19.60
C LYS A 138 23.91 1.10 -18.88
N ILE A 139 22.71 1.69 -18.81
CA ILE A 139 22.22 2.10 -17.49
C ILE A 139 21.40 0.90 -17.03
N ASN A 140 22.12 -0.01 -16.39
CA ASN A 140 21.68 -1.38 -16.15
C ASN A 140 20.32 -1.35 -15.45
N ASP A 141 19.30 -2.08 -15.93
CA ASP A 141 18.09 -2.33 -15.14
C ASP A 141 18.47 -2.81 -13.74
N THR A 142 19.58 -3.55 -13.64
CA THR A 142 20.18 -3.94 -12.36
C THR A 142 20.64 -2.72 -11.55
N THR A 143 21.23 -1.68 -12.13
CA THR A 143 21.60 -0.44 -11.43
C THR A 143 20.38 0.35 -11.00
N VAL A 144 19.35 0.48 -11.85
CA VAL A 144 18.09 1.15 -11.47
C VAL A 144 17.40 0.40 -10.34
N ILE A 145 17.28 -0.93 -10.47
CA ILE A 145 16.72 -1.79 -9.43
C ILE A 145 17.57 -1.69 -8.16
N ASN A 146 18.89 -1.80 -8.24
CA ASN A 146 19.77 -1.71 -7.07
C ASN A 146 19.63 -0.36 -6.37
N ASN A 147 19.58 0.75 -7.10
CA ASN A 147 19.35 2.06 -6.50
C ASN A 147 18.01 2.11 -5.75
N TYR A 148 16.93 1.57 -6.32
CA TYR A 148 15.65 1.48 -5.59
C TYR A 148 15.72 0.55 -4.38
N LEU A 149 16.44 -0.57 -4.46
CA LEU A 149 16.65 -1.45 -3.32
C LEU A 149 17.47 -0.75 -2.22
N ASP A 150 18.49 0.02 -2.56
CA ASP A 150 19.31 0.76 -1.59
C ASP A 150 18.49 1.88 -0.93
N LEU A 151 17.67 2.61 -1.70
CA LEU A 151 16.74 3.61 -1.19
C LEU A 151 15.66 2.98 -0.28
N LEU A 152 15.14 1.80 -0.65
CA LEU A 152 14.16 1.05 0.13
C LEU A 152 14.77 0.56 1.44
N TYR A 153 15.99 0.03 1.38
CA TYR A 153 16.74 -0.43 2.53
C TYR A 153 16.99 0.73 3.52
N ALA A 154 17.31 1.92 2.99
CA ALA A 154 17.49 3.14 3.76
C ALA A 154 16.17 3.78 4.25
N GLY A 155 15.01 3.27 3.84
CA GLY A 155 13.69 3.84 4.19
C GLY A 155 13.36 5.16 3.51
N GLN A 156 14.04 5.51 2.41
CA GLN A 156 13.85 6.77 1.68
C GLN A 156 12.75 6.71 0.60
N ILE A 157 12.30 5.50 0.27
CA ILE A 157 11.20 5.24 -0.67
C ILE A 157 10.36 4.06 -0.16
N THR A 158 9.06 4.10 -0.39
CA THR A 158 8.13 3.03 -0.06
C THR A 158 8.11 1.94 -1.14
N LYS A 159 7.60 0.77 -0.79
CA LYS A 159 7.41 -0.33 -1.76
C LYS A 159 6.44 0.11 -2.86
N GLU A 160 5.35 0.77 -2.50
CA GLU A 160 4.31 1.25 -3.40
C GLU A 160 4.86 2.28 -4.40
N GLU A 161 5.73 3.21 -3.96
CA GLU A 161 6.40 4.15 -4.85
C GLU A 161 7.31 3.45 -5.84
N ILE A 162 8.07 2.42 -5.43
CA ILE A 162 8.88 1.62 -6.37
C ILE A 162 7.98 0.93 -7.39
N GLU A 163 6.87 0.32 -6.97
CA GLU A 163 5.94 -0.38 -7.86
C GLU A 163 5.31 0.55 -8.91
N GLN A 164 5.08 1.83 -8.57
CA GLN A 164 4.58 2.84 -9.50
C GLN A 164 5.64 3.34 -10.50
N GLN A 165 6.93 3.29 -10.14
CA GLN A 165 8.03 3.77 -10.97
C GLN A 165 8.61 2.69 -11.89
N LEU A 166 8.50 1.42 -11.51
CA LEU A 166 9.00 0.30 -12.32
C LEU A 166 8.07 -0.03 -13.47
N THR A 167 8.65 -0.30 -14.63
CA THR A 167 7.92 -0.95 -15.73
C THR A 167 7.58 -2.40 -15.34
N GLY A 168 6.55 -3.00 -15.98
CA GLY A 168 6.14 -4.37 -15.65
C GLY A 168 7.26 -5.43 -15.78
N SER A 169 8.16 -5.27 -16.76
CA SER A 169 9.33 -6.16 -16.92
C SER A 169 10.37 -5.98 -15.81
N GLN A 170 10.64 -4.74 -15.40
CA GLN A 170 11.52 -4.44 -14.27
C GLN A 170 10.92 -4.94 -12.95
N TYR A 171 9.62 -4.75 -12.73
CA TYR A 171 8.92 -5.25 -11.55
C TYR A 171 8.97 -6.77 -11.47
N ALA A 172 8.64 -7.50 -12.55
CA ALA A 172 8.69 -8.96 -12.56
C ALA A 172 10.09 -9.50 -12.18
N LYS A 173 11.15 -8.82 -12.64
CA LYS A 173 12.55 -9.15 -12.31
C LYS A 173 12.95 -8.75 -10.89
N ALA A 174 12.45 -7.63 -10.38
CA ALA A 174 12.83 -7.04 -9.10
C ALA A 174 11.98 -7.52 -7.93
N LYS A 175 10.74 -7.98 -8.15
CA LYS A 175 9.75 -8.28 -7.11
C LYS A 175 10.31 -9.14 -5.98
N PRO A 176 10.95 -10.30 -6.21
CA PRO A 176 11.51 -11.09 -5.11
C PRO A 176 12.56 -10.35 -4.28
N LYS A 177 13.35 -9.47 -4.92
CA LYS A 177 14.37 -8.65 -4.25
C LYS A 177 13.74 -7.50 -3.46
N ILE A 178 12.72 -6.85 -4.03
CA ILE A 178 11.96 -5.79 -3.37
C ILE A 178 11.33 -6.34 -2.10
N GLU A 179 10.67 -7.51 -2.15
CA GLU A 179 10.10 -8.13 -0.95
C GLU A 179 11.17 -8.45 0.09
N ALA A 180 12.29 -9.07 -0.31
CA ALA A 180 13.36 -9.41 0.62
C ALA A 180 13.97 -8.17 1.29
N VAL A 181 14.25 -7.11 0.52
CA VAL A 181 14.79 -5.85 1.05
C VAL A 181 13.76 -5.10 1.87
N TYR A 182 12.49 -5.12 1.47
CA TYR A 182 11.40 -4.52 2.21
C TYR A 182 11.29 -5.15 3.61
N ILE A 183 11.19 -6.48 3.70
CA ILE A 183 11.18 -7.18 4.98
C ILE A 183 12.42 -6.86 5.80
N LYS A 184 13.61 -6.85 5.18
CA LYS A 184 14.83 -6.49 5.90
C LYS A 184 14.83 -5.04 6.42
N SER A 185 14.28 -4.11 5.65
CA SER A 185 14.13 -2.71 6.07
C SER A 185 13.18 -2.56 7.25
N LEU A 186 12.12 -3.38 7.31
CA LEU A 186 11.19 -3.41 8.44
C LEU A 186 11.89 -3.95 9.68
N GLU A 187 12.67 -5.03 9.56
CA GLU A 187 13.45 -5.59 10.69
C GLU A 187 14.43 -4.57 11.28
N ILE A 188 15.15 -3.83 10.44
CA ILE A 188 16.14 -2.83 10.88
C ILE A 188 15.43 -1.67 11.59
N ARG A 189 14.37 -1.13 11.00
CA ARG A 189 13.56 -0.06 11.62
C ARG A 189 12.96 -0.53 12.94
N ALA A 190 12.49 -1.77 12.98
CA ALA A 190 11.94 -2.38 14.19
C ALA A 190 12.99 -2.48 15.30
N GLU A 191 14.21 -2.88 14.97
CA GLU A 191 15.29 -2.96 15.96
C GLU A 191 15.73 -1.59 16.45
N ALA A 192 15.85 -0.61 15.54
CA ALA A 192 16.15 0.77 15.91
C ALA A 192 15.08 1.35 16.86
N TRP A 193 13.80 1.15 16.55
CA TRP A 193 12.70 1.55 17.41
C TRP A 193 12.75 0.87 18.77
N ARG A 194 12.93 -0.46 18.80
CA ARG A 194 13.07 -1.20 20.07
C ARG A 194 14.25 -0.70 20.90
N GLN A 195 15.38 -0.37 20.26
CA GLN A 195 16.54 0.19 20.94
C GLN A 195 16.20 1.56 21.55
N GLU A 196 15.56 2.45 20.79
CA GLU A 196 15.13 3.76 21.29
C GLU A 196 14.19 3.63 22.50
N MET A 197 13.22 2.72 22.44
CA MET A 197 12.28 2.49 23.55
C MET A 197 12.99 1.92 24.80
N ARG A 198 13.97 1.02 24.63
CA ARG A 198 14.80 0.53 25.74
C ARG A 198 15.62 1.64 26.37
N GLU A 199 16.22 2.51 25.57
CA GLU A 199 17.00 3.65 26.05
C GLU A 199 16.11 4.67 26.80
N LYS A 200 14.87 4.87 26.33
CA LYS A 200 13.86 5.68 27.02
C LYS A 200 13.24 5.00 28.25
N GLN A 201 13.49 3.70 28.44
CA GLN A 201 12.81 2.85 29.43
C GLN A 201 11.28 2.93 29.33
N GLU A 202 10.77 3.07 28.10
CA GLU A 202 9.34 3.23 27.84
C GLU A 202 8.69 1.84 27.69
N PRO A 203 7.85 1.40 28.64
CA PRO A 203 7.27 0.06 28.58
C PRO A 203 6.11 -0.01 27.58
N VAL A 204 5.83 -1.21 27.09
CA VAL A 204 4.58 -1.48 26.37
C VAL A 204 3.39 -1.20 27.27
N THR A 205 2.47 -0.36 26.81
CA THR A 205 1.21 -0.03 27.50
C THR A 205 0.08 -0.84 26.91
N VAL A 206 -0.60 -1.64 27.74
CA VAL A 206 -1.78 -2.41 27.34
C VAL A 206 -3.01 -1.89 28.07
N ILE A 207 -3.96 -1.36 27.32
CA ILE A 207 -5.25 -0.84 27.80
C ILE A 207 -6.33 -1.87 27.43
N TRP A 208 -7.06 -2.37 28.42
CA TRP A 208 -8.07 -3.39 28.25
C TRP A 208 -9.47 -2.83 28.49
N LEU A 209 -10.24 -2.68 27.42
CA LEU A 209 -11.60 -2.19 27.45
C LEU A 209 -12.57 -3.37 27.28
N PHE A 210 -13.36 -3.65 28.31
CA PHE A 210 -14.32 -4.75 28.27
C PHE A 210 -15.75 -4.31 28.57
N GLY A 211 -16.74 -5.17 28.30
CA GLY A 211 -18.16 -4.88 28.54
C GLY A 211 -19.06 -5.35 27.39
N GLN A 212 -20.37 -5.25 27.57
CA GLN A 212 -21.36 -5.78 26.63
C GLN A 212 -21.23 -5.19 25.21
N THR A 213 -21.66 -5.92 24.19
CA THR A 213 -21.68 -5.42 22.81
C THR A 213 -22.52 -4.15 22.70
N GLY A 214 -22.08 -3.16 21.91
CA GLY A 214 -22.83 -1.93 21.69
C GLY A 214 -22.57 -0.80 22.70
N THR A 215 -21.75 -1.01 23.73
CA THR A 215 -21.46 0.03 24.74
C THR A 215 -20.48 1.13 24.31
N GLY A 216 -19.99 1.12 23.07
CA GLY A 216 -19.08 2.15 22.56
C GLY A 216 -17.57 1.87 22.73
N LYS A 217 -17.16 0.67 23.19
CA LYS A 217 -15.74 0.27 23.36
C LYS A 217 -14.83 0.63 22.18
N THR A 218 -15.23 0.29 20.95
CA THR A 218 -14.40 0.57 19.77
C THR A 218 -14.28 2.07 19.49
N ARG A 219 -15.31 2.87 19.82
CA ARG A 219 -15.21 4.34 19.71
C ARG A 219 -14.24 4.89 20.75
N LEU A 220 -14.37 4.44 22.00
CA LEU A 220 -13.43 4.77 23.07
C LEU A 220 -11.99 4.37 22.71
N ALA A 221 -11.80 3.18 22.14
CA ALA A 221 -10.48 2.71 21.72
C ALA A 221 -9.86 3.59 20.63
N ARG A 222 -10.63 3.99 19.60
CA ARG A 222 -10.18 4.93 18.57
C ARG A 222 -9.87 6.29 19.14
N HIS A 223 -10.70 6.76 20.07
CA HIS A 223 -10.48 8.02 20.77
C HIS A 223 -9.13 8.01 21.50
N TYR A 224 -8.88 6.99 22.34
CA TYR A 224 -7.60 6.83 23.02
C TYR A 224 -6.43 6.66 22.05
N ALA A 225 -6.59 5.87 20.98
CA ALA A 225 -5.54 5.70 19.98
C ALA A 225 -5.10 7.05 19.37
N ASN A 226 -6.06 7.89 18.97
CA ASN A 226 -5.80 9.22 18.43
C ASN A 226 -5.06 10.16 19.40
N GLN A 227 -5.17 9.93 20.71
CA GLN A 227 -4.43 10.71 21.71
C GLN A 227 -2.96 10.29 21.83
N TYR A 228 -2.61 9.08 21.39
CA TYR A 228 -1.23 8.60 21.30
C TYR A 228 -0.62 8.89 19.93
N ASP A 229 -1.31 8.50 18.86
CA ASP A 229 -0.90 8.71 17.47
C ASP A 229 -2.13 8.66 16.55
N GLN A 230 -2.24 9.60 15.61
CA GLN A 230 -3.28 9.58 14.58
C GLN A 230 -3.09 8.43 13.58
N HIS A 231 -1.86 7.91 13.45
CA HIS A 231 -1.52 6.78 12.60
C HIS A 231 -1.49 5.47 13.41
N TYR A 232 -2.67 4.93 13.70
CA TYR A 232 -2.84 3.67 14.43
C TYR A 232 -3.43 2.56 13.55
N PHE A 233 -3.12 1.32 13.92
CA PHE A 233 -3.64 0.13 13.26
C PHE A 233 -4.83 -0.46 14.02
N ILE A 234 -5.84 -0.98 13.31
CA ILE A 234 -6.94 -1.76 13.89
C ILE A 234 -6.91 -3.16 13.29
N THR A 235 -6.92 -4.19 14.12
CA THR A 235 -6.99 -5.58 13.64
C THR A 235 -8.29 -5.86 12.90
N GLY A 236 -8.19 -6.65 11.82
CA GLY A 236 -9.37 -7.17 11.12
C GLY A 236 -9.99 -8.39 11.81
N SER A 237 -11.21 -8.75 11.41
CA SER A 237 -12.01 -9.86 11.99
C SER A 237 -11.64 -11.27 11.50
N SER A 238 -10.49 -11.44 10.84
CA SER A 238 -10.17 -12.65 10.05
C SER A 238 -9.05 -13.53 10.65
N ARG A 239 -8.74 -14.65 9.98
CA ARG A 239 -7.67 -15.61 10.36
C ARG A 239 -6.27 -14.97 10.49
N ASP A 240 -6.05 -13.84 9.83
CA ASP A 240 -4.80 -13.07 9.89
C ASP A 240 -5.10 -11.63 10.37
N PRO A 241 -5.10 -11.38 11.69
CA PRO A 241 -5.47 -10.09 12.26
C PRO A 241 -4.51 -8.95 11.88
N PHE A 242 -3.28 -9.28 11.49
CA PHE A 242 -2.19 -8.32 11.26
C PHE A 242 -1.75 -8.23 9.79
N GLN A 243 -2.51 -8.81 8.86
CA GLN A 243 -2.19 -8.82 7.42
C GLN A 243 -1.79 -7.43 6.86
N ARG A 244 -2.50 -6.39 7.28
CA ARG A 244 -2.30 -5.00 6.82
C ARG A 244 -1.44 -4.16 7.76
N TYR A 245 -0.94 -4.73 8.85
CA TYR A 245 -0.05 -4.02 9.77
C TYR A 245 1.19 -3.52 9.04
N ASN A 246 1.56 -2.29 9.32
CA ASN A 246 2.61 -1.55 8.65
C ASN A 246 3.45 -0.74 9.65
N MET A 247 3.87 -1.38 10.74
CA MET A 247 4.77 -0.81 11.76
C MET A 247 4.15 0.31 12.61
N GLU A 248 2.82 0.39 12.69
CA GLU A 248 2.16 1.36 13.56
C GLU A 248 2.53 1.09 15.03
N HIS A 249 2.81 2.16 15.77
CA HIS A 249 3.21 2.08 17.18
C HIS A 249 2.01 1.96 18.13
N VAL A 250 0.80 2.24 17.63
CA VAL A 250 -0.46 2.10 18.34
C VAL A 250 -1.32 1.07 17.61
N VAL A 251 -1.75 0.04 18.32
CA VAL A 251 -2.56 -1.07 17.79
C VAL A 251 -3.83 -1.22 18.60
N ILE A 252 -4.97 -1.23 17.91
CA ILE A 252 -6.27 -1.64 18.47
C ILE A 252 -6.51 -3.11 18.13
N LEU A 253 -6.51 -3.98 19.14
CA LEU A 253 -7.00 -5.35 19.04
C LEU A 253 -8.51 -5.34 19.21
N ASP A 254 -9.21 -4.98 18.12
CA ASP A 254 -10.66 -4.81 18.14
C ASP A 254 -11.37 -6.17 18.16
N GLU A 255 -12.41 -6.25 18.98
CA GLU A 255 -13.22 -7.44 19.19
C GLU A 255 -12.44 -8.72 19.56
N LEU A 256 -11.37 -8.59 20.34
CA LEU A 256 -10.55 -9.72 20.80
C LEU A 256 -11.41 -10.80 21.47
N ARG A 257 -11.34 -12.03 20.94
CA ARG A 257 -12.02 -13.20 21.49
C ARG A 257 -11.00 -14.24 22.00
N PRO A 258 -11.35 -15.06 23.02
CA PRO A 258 -10.48 -16.11 23.56
C PRO A 258 -9.95 -17.12 22.53
N ASN A 259 -10.60 -17.23 21.38
CA ASN A 259 -10.23 -18.15 20.32
C ASN A 259 -9.35 -17.53 19.21
N LEU A 260 -8.98 -16.24 19.29
CA LEU A 260 -8.25 -15.57 18.23
C LEU A 260 -6.76 -15.92 18.22
N PHE A 261 -6.10 -15.85 19.38
CA PHE A 261 -4.68 -16.18 19.56
C PHE A 261 -4.50 -17.38 20.50
N GLU A 262 -3.40 -18.12 20.36
CA GLU A 262 -2.96 -18.97 21.47
C GLU A 262 -2.51 -18.08 22.63
N TYR A 263 -2.61 -18.59 23.86
CA TYR A 263 -2.25 -17.82 25.05
C TYR A 263 -0.78 -17.38 25.03
N ALA A 264 0.14 -18.26 24.63
CA ALA A 264 1.55 -17.94 24.51
C ALA A 264 1.83 -16.82 23.49
N ASP A 265 1.07 -16.75 22.39
CA ASP A 265 1.21 -15.69 21.40
C ASP A 265 0.66 -14.37 21.93
N LEU A 266 -0.48 -14.39 22.62
CA LEU A 266 -1.04 -13.21 23.28
C LEU A 266 -0.05 -12.62 24.31
N LEU A 267 0.61 -13.47 25.11
CA LEU A 267 1.63 -13.04 26.06
C LEU A 267 2.86 -12.41 25.40
N LYS A 268 3.25 -12.87 24.19
CA LYS A 268 4.35 -12.28 23.42
C LYS A 268 3.98 -10.93 22.83
N ILE A 269 2.75 -10.77 22.34
CA ILE A 269 2.23 -9.50 21.80
C ILE A 269 2.29 -8.42 22.88
N PHE A 270 1.86 -8.75 24.09
CA PHE A 270 1.83 -7.84 25.24
C PHE A 270 3.12 -7.83 26.07
N ASP A 271 4.22 -8.39 25.57
CA ASP A 271 5.43 -8.49 26.38
C ASP A 271 6.14 -7.12 26.48
N PRO A 272 6.31 -6.56 27.69
CA PRO A 272 6.88 -5.21 27.87
C PRO A 272 8.36 -5.12 27.51
N TYR A 273 9.07 -6.25 27.48
CA TYR A 273 10.50 -6.34 27.22
C TYR A 273 10.79 -7.05 25.91
N ASN A 274 9.98 -6.80 24.88
CA ASN A 274 9.92 -7.56 23.64
C ASN A 274 11.28 -7.68 22.91
N ASN A 275 12.18 -8.53 23.44
CA ASN A 275 13.60 -8.43 23.17
C ASN A 275 14.00 -9.19 21.92
N GLN A 276 13.22 -10.18 21.47
CA GLN A 276 13.56 -11.00 20.30
C GLN A 276 12.36 -11.72 19.69
N THR A 277 11.17 -11.11 19.55
CA THR A 277 10.08 -11.78 18.81
C THR A 277 10.17 -11.55 17.31
N MET A 278 11.32 -11.92 16.74
CA MET A 278 11.40 -12.52 15.39
C MET A 278 11.03 -14.02 15.44
N ALA A 279 10.58 -14.52 16.59
CA ALA A 279 10.13 -15.89 16.73
C ALA A 279 8.84 -16.06 15.93
N SER A 280 8.94 -16.83 14.83
CA SER A 280 7.87 -17.25 13.94
C SER A 280 6.53 -17.40 14.67
N SER A 281 5.75 -16.33 14.69
CA SER A 281 4.34 -16.44 15.04
C SER A 281 3.65 -16.74 13.73
N ARG A 282 2.72 -17.69 13.73
CA ARG A 282 1.83 -17.94 12.60
C ARG A 282 1.05 -16.71 12.15
N TYR A 283 1.07 -15.63 12.94
CA TYR A 283 0.35 -14.38 12.74
C TYR A 283 1.24 -13.19 12.33
N PHE A 284 2.57 -13.33 12.34
CA PHE A 284 3.48 -12.19 12.11
C PHE A 284 4.52 -12.52 11.06
N ASP A 285 4.22 -12.17 9.81
CA ASP A 285 5.21 -12.16 8.71
C ASP A 285 6.08 -10.88 8.74
N LYS A 286 5.67 -9.87 9.53
CA LYS A 286 6.37 -8.59 9.71
C LYS A 286 6.67 -8.37 11.20
N PRO A 287 7.76 -7.65 11.54
CA PRO A 287 8.05 -7.29 12.92
C PRO A 287 6.92 -6.46 13.53
N LEU A 288 6.45 -6.85 14.72
CA LEU A 288 5.48 -6.08 15.51
C LEU A 288 6.25 -5.09 16.40
N VAL A 289 5.97 -3.80 16.26
CA VAL A 289 6.68 -2.70 16.96
C VAL A 289 5.76 -1.81 17.78
N ALA A 290 4.52 -2.26 18.00
CA ALA A 290 3.57 -1.49 18.77
C ALA A 290 3.98 -1.38 20.24
N ASN A 291 3.91 -0.14 20.73
CA ASN A 291 4.16 0.23 22.12
C ASN A 291 2.86 0.42 22.90
N VAL A 292 1.76 0.73 22.21
CA VAL A 292 0.45 0.87 22.83
C VAL A 292 -0.51 -0.14 22.21
N TYR A 293 -1.09 -1.00 23.03
CA TYR A 293 -2.16 -1.89 22.65
C TYR A 293 -3.45 -1.46 23.34
N ILE A 294 -4.51 -1.31 22.56
CA ILE A 294 -5.86 -1.05 23.06
C ILE A 294 -6.73 -2.24 22.68
N VAL A 295 -7.14 -3.01 23.67
CA VAL A 295 -7.96 -4.20 23.49
C VAL A 295 -9.42 -3.83 23.67
N THR A 296 -10.29 -4.27 22.77
CA THR A 296 -11.73 -4.28 23.00
C THR A 296 -12.24 -5.72 23.03
N THR A 297 -13.03 -6.08 24.04
CA THR A 297 -13.52 -7.46 24.19
C THR A 297 -14.81 -7.49 25.04
N PRO A 298 -15.64 -8.54 24.99
CA PRO A 298 -16.72 -8.68 25.95
C PRO A 298 -16.27 -9.20 27.33
N TYR A 299 -15.03 -9.67 27.47
CA TYR A 299 -14.57 -10.36 28.69
C TYR A 299 -13.64 -9.47 29.53
N SER A 300 -13.80 -9.49 30.85
CA SER A 300 -12.75 -9.01 31.75
C SER A 300 -11.46 -9.82 31.51
N PRO A 301 -10.27 -9.33 31.86
CA PRO A 301 -9.03 -10.08 31.67
C PRO A 301 -9.04 -11.48 32.33
N SER A 302 -9.62 -11.58 33.53
CA SER A 302 -9.77 -12.85 34.26
C SER A 302 -10.76 -13.78 33.56
N ASP A 303 -11.90 -13.26 33.11
CA ASP A 303 -12.89 -14.05 32.38
C ASP A 303 -12.35 -14.52 31.04
N PHE A 304 -11.57 -13.67 30.36
CA PHE A 304 -10.91 -14.02 29.11
C PHE A 304 -10.01 -15.24 29.27
N PHE A 305 -9.16 -15.24 30.31
CA PHE A 305 -8.32 -16.41 30.64
C PHE A 305 -9.16 -17.65 30.97
N ASN A 306 -10.21 -17.49 31.77
CA ASN A 306 -11.10 -18.60 32.14
C ASN A 306 -11.79 -19.20 30.92
N GLU A 307 -12.26 -18.38 29.98
CA GLU A 307 -12.85 -18.84 28.73
C GLU A 307 -11.82 -19.57 27.84
N MET A 308 -10.58 -19.07 27.75
CA MET A 308 -9.50 -19.81 27.06
C MET A 308 -9.27 -21.19 27.70
N SER A 309 -9.25 -21.26 29.03
CA SER A 309 -9.06 -22.51 29.77
C SER A 309 -10.21 -23.50 29.55
N LYS A 310 -11.46 -23.04 29.61
CA LYS A 310 -12.65 -23.87 29.32
C LYS A 310 -12.60 -24.49 27.91
N HIS A 311 -12.00 -23.79 26.96
CA HIS A 311 -11.83 -24.25 25.59
C HIS A 311 -10.52 -25.02 25.33
N GLY A 312 -9.78 -25.39 26.38
CA GLY A 312 -8.56 -26.20 26.27
C GLY A 312 -7.38 -25.48 25.60
N ARG A 313 -7.37 -24.14 25.60
CA ARG A 313 -6.34 -23.30 24.96
C ARG A 313 -5.26 -22.81 25.92
N ILE A 314 -5.23 -23.41 27.10
CA ILE A 314 -4.33 -23.08 28.19
C ILE A 314 -3.67 -24.38 28.63
N ASN A 315 -2.35 -24.37 28.78
CA ASN A 315 -1.65 -25.45 29.43
C ASN A 315 -1.71 -25.24 30.95
N ASN A 316 -2.66 -25.91 31.60
CA ASN A 316 -2.91 -25.80 33.05
C ASN A 316 -1.70 -26.13 33.94
N THR A 317 -0.61 -26.67 33.39
CA THR A 317 0.64 -26.95 34.13
C THR A 317 1.52 -25.70 34.27
N ILE A 318 1.52 -24.83 33.26
CA ILE A 318 2.48 -23.71 33.14
C ILE A 318 1.79 -22.35 33.03
N ASP A 319 0.59 -22.30 32.47
CA ASP A 319 -0.13 -21.08 32.17
C ASP A 319 -0.98 -20.64 33.37
N ARG A 320 -0.89 -19.34 33.68
CA ARG A 320 -1.59 -18.71 34.81
C ARG A 320 -2.13 -17.36 34.37
N ALA A 321 -3.34 -17.00 34.83
CA ALA A 321 -3.95 -15.69 34.55
C ALA A 321 -3.01 -14.51 34.87
N SER A 322 -2.24 -14.62 35.97
CA SER A 322 -1.28 -13.59 36.39
C SER A 322 -0.21 -13.25 35.35
N GLN A 323 0.11 -14.15 34.41
CA GLN A 323 1.03 -13.85 33.30
C GLN A 323 0.44 -12.82 32.34
N LEU A 324 -0.86 -12.88 32.06
CA LEU A 324 -1.58 -11.89 31.26
C LEU A 324 -1.85 -10.62 32.07
N LEU A 325 -2.41 -10.78 33.27
CA LEU A 325 -2.86 -9.65 34.11
C LEU A 325 -1.73 -8.66 34.42
N ARG A 326 -0.51 -9.14 34.67
CA ARG A 326 0.64 -8.25 34.93
C ARG A 326 1.05 -7.40 33.72
N ARG A 327 0.75 -7.85 32.49
CA ARG A 327 1.06 -7.13 31.25
C ARG A 327 0.00 -6.07 30.90
N ILE A 328 -1.20 -6.21 31.47
CA ILE A 328 -2.27 -5.23 31.30
C ILE A 328 -2.05 -4.10 32.28
N ARG A 329 -2.05 -2.87 31.77
CA ARG A 329 -1.74 -1.68 32.54
C ARG A 329 -2.99 -1.01 33.09
N VAL A 330 -3.99 -0.86 32.23
CA VAL A 330 -5.27 -0.22 32.53
C VAL A 330 -6.38 -1.16 32.15
N VAL A 331 -7.37 -1.32 33.03
CA VAL A 331 -8.59 -2.08 32.77
C VAL A 331 -9.78 -1.16 33.01
N ALA A 332 -10.69 -1.12 32.04
CA ALA A 332 -11.94 -0.40 32.16
C ALA A 332 -13.12 -1.23 31.65
N GLU A 333 -14.19 -1.28 32.44
CA GLU A 333 -15.49 -1.78 32.01
C GLU A 333 -16.27 -0.62 31.39
N VAL A 334 -16.76 -0.82 30.17
CA VAL A 334 -17.52 0.15 29.40
C VAL A 334 -18.97 -0.32 29.36
N GLU A 335 -19.81 0.33 30.14
CA GLU A 335 -21.26 0.13 30.18
C GLU A 335 -21.97 1.20 29.34
N GLU A 336 -23.29 1.15 29.22
CA GLU A 336 -24.04 2.15 28.41
C GLU A 336 -23.92 3.57 28.97
N LYS A 337 -23.89 3.72 30.30
CA LYS A 337 -23.91 5.02 30.97
C LYS A 337 -22.58 5.43 31.55
N GLU A 338 -21.72 4.47 31.88
CA GLU A 338 -20.54 4.70 32.70
C GLU A 338 -19.32 3.94 32.14
N ILE A 339 -18.14 4.48 32.38
CA ILE A 339 -16.85 3.82 32.23
C ILE A 339 -16.26 3.65 33.62
N ILE A 340 -16.01 2.40 33.99
CA ILE A 340 -15.61 2.00 35.34
C ILE A 340 -14.18 1.48 35.27
N PHE A 341 -13.25 2.16 35.93
CA PHE A 341 -11.85 1.74 35.95
C PHE A 341 -11.60 0.72 37.06
N TYR A 342 -10.58 -0.11 36.87
CA TYR A 342 -10.16 -1.13 37.81
C TYR A 342 -8.74 -0.86 38.28
N ALA A 343 -8.51 -1.04 39.57
CA ALA A 343 -7.18 -1.00 40.18
C ALA A 343 -6.58 -2.41 40.22
N PHE A 344 -5.28 -2.52 40.00
CA PHE A 344 -4.57 -3.78 40.18
C PHE A 344 -4.29 -3.99 41.68
N GLU A 345 -4.73 -5.11 42.24
CA GLU A 345 -4.44 -5.51 43.62
C GLU A 345 -3.20 -6.42 43.65
N PRO A 346 -2.03 -5.93 44.12
CA PRO A 346 -0.77 -6.66 44.00
C PRO A 346 -0.74 -7.99 44.75
N LEU A 347 -1.41 -8.08 45.90
CA LEU A 347 -1.41 -9.30 46.73
C LEU A 347 -2.20 -10.43 46.07
N LEU A 348 -3.34 -10.09 45.48
CA LEU A 348 -4.22 -11.04 44.81
C LEU A 348 -3.85 -11.25 43.33
N LYS A 349 -3.03 -10.34 42.77
CA LYS A 349 -2.62 -10.30 41.36
C LYS A 349 -3.81 -10.27 40.39
N VAL A 350 -4.86 -9.54 40.77
CA VAL A 350 -6.08 -9.36 39.98
C VAL A 350 -6.46 -7.90 39.88
N PHE A 351 -7.32 -7.58 38.91
CA PHE A 351 -7.97 -6.27 38.85
C PHE A 351 -9.26 -6.29 39.66
N VAL A 352 -9.42 -5.28 40.51
CA VAL A 352 -10.62 -5.06 41.33
C VAL A 352 -11.27 -3.74 40.92
N LYS A 353 -12.61 -3.72 40.95
CA LYS A 353 -13.40 -2.54 40.56
C LYS A 353 -13.06 -1.37 41.48
N ASP A 354 -12.70 -0.22 40.89
CA ASP A 354 -12.38 1.00 41.61
C ASP A 354 -13.56 1.96 41.46
N CYS A 355 -14.51 1.88 42.40
CA CYS A 355 -15.74 2.67 42.35
C CYS A 355 -15.50 4.20 42.43
N GLU A 356 -14.35 4.65 42.96
CA GLU A 356 -13.99 6.07 43.01
C GLU A 356 -13.52 6.60 41.65
N ARG A 357 -13.21 5.70 40.71
CA ARG A 357 -12.74 5.98 39.36
C ARG A 357 -13.79 5.55 38.32
N THR A 358 -15.01 6.04 38.49
CA THR A 358 -16.11 5.88 37.54
C THR A 358 -16.46 7.23 36.92
N ILE A 359 -16.70 7.24 35.61
CA ILE A 359 -17.07 8.43 34.86
C ILE A 359 -18.24 8.12 33.92
N ASP A 360 -18.93 9.16 33.43
CA ASP A 360 -19.95 9.00 32.39
C ASP A 360 -19.33 8.44 31.09
N ASN A 361 -20.11 7.67 30.33
CA ASN A 361 -19.72 7.15 29.02
C ASN A 361 -20.26 8.05 27.87
N PRO A 362 -19.46 8.98 27.33
CA PRO A 362 -19.88 9.80 26.19
C PRO A 362 -19.82 9.04 24.85
N PHE A 363 -19.35 7.79 24.82
CA PHE A 363 -19.10 7.02 23.59
C PHE A 363 -20.23 6.05 23.22
N TYR A 364 -21.26 5.93 24.05
CA TYR A 364 -22.42 5.07 23.78
C TYR A 364 -23.22 5.54 22.55
N THR A 365 -23.60 6.83 22.50
CA THR A 365 -24.31 7.47 21.38
C THR A 365 -23.37 8.27 20.47
N LEU A 366 -23.77 8.53 19.21
CA LEU A 366 -22.98 9.36 18.29
C LEU A 366 -23.06 10.85 18.66
N ASP A 367 -24.25 11.32 19.05
CA ASP A 367 -24.55 12.73 19.34
C ASP A 367 -23.75 13.30 20.54
N THR A 368 -23.26 12.42 21.42
CA THR A 368 -22.47 12.77 22.61
C THR A 368 -20.98 12.93 22.31
N VAL A 369 -20.48 12.36 21.22
CA VAL A 369 -19.05 12.40 20.85
C VAL A 369 -18.66 13.74 20.26
N ASP A 370 -19.52 14.34 19.42
CA ASP A 370 -19.24 15.61 18.74
C ASP A 370 -19.21 16.82 19.70
N ASN A 371 -19.71 16.67 20.93
CA ASN A 371 -19.70 17.71 21.97
C ASN A 371 -18.59 17.51 23.02
N TYR A 372 -17.79 16.45 22.90
CA TYR A 372 -16.76 16.11 23.88
C TYR A 372 -15.43 16.82 23.54
N HIS A 373 -15.32 18.09 23.93
CA HIS A 373 -14.12 18.91 23.71
C HIS A 373 -13.25 19.07 24.97
N ASP A 374 -12.00 18.63 24.83
CA ASP A 374 -10.75 19.24 25.33
C ASP A 374 -10.38 19.28 26.82
N THR A 375 -11.11 18.59 27.70
CA THR A 375 -10.55 18.07 28.96
C THR A 375 -11.07 16.66 29.17
N ASP A 376 -10.51 15.71 28.43
CA ASP A 376 -10.94 14.33 28.50
C ASP A 376 -10.51 13.70 29.82
N ILE A 377 -11.39 13.80 30.82
CA ILE A 377 -11.23 13.21 32.15
C ILE A 377 -10.94 11.71 32.02
N SER A 378 -11.53 11.03 31.03
CA SER A 378 -11.31 9.59 30.81
C SER A 378 -9.86 9.29 30.43
N PHE A 379 -9.28 10.07 29.52
CA PHE A 379 -7.90 9.90 29.11
C PHE A 379 -6.90 10.44 30.14
N GLN A 380 -7.23 11.50 30.87
CA GLN A 380 -6.42 11.98 32.00
C GLN A 380 -6.34 10.93 33.11
N LEU A 381 -7.47 10.31 33.45
CA LEU A 381 -7.53 9.23 34.43
C LEU A 381 -6.77 7.99 33.94
N LEU A 382 -6.88 7.67 32.65
CA LEU A 382 -6.08 6.61 32.01
C LEU A 382 -4.58 6.89 32.13
N LYS A 383 -4.13 8.12 31.84
CA LYS A 383 -2.72 8.53 32.00
C LYS A 383 -2.26 8.40 33.45
N ALA A 384 -3.04 8.91 34.40
CA ALA A 384 -2.72 8.81 35.83
C ALA A 384 -2.60 7.34 36.29
N LEU A 385 -3.52 6.47 35.86
CA LEU A 385 -3.46 5.03 36.15
C LEU A 385 -2.25 4.36 35.50
N ASN A 386 -1.87 4.82 34.30
CA ASN A 386 -0.65 4.34 33.65
C ASN A 386 0.61 4.76 34.41
N GLU A 387 0.67 5.98 34.95
CA GLU A 387 1.83 6.50 35.71
C GLU A 387 1.98 5.87 37.11
N VAL A 388 0.89 5.61 37.83
CA VAL A 388 0.95 5.02 39.19
C VAL A 388 1.58 3.63 39.18
N ARG A 389 1.30 2.82 38.17
CA ARG A 389 1.84 1.45 38.14
C ARG A 389 3.34 1.40 37.78
N THR A 390 3.97 2.53 37.45
CA THR A 390 5.41 2.60 37.04
C THR A 390 6.28 2.77 38.26
N THR A 391 5.74 3.35 39.33
CA THR A 391 6.40 3.43 40.63
C THR A 391 6.36 2.10 41.36
N ASP A 392 5.25 1.36 41.28
CA ASP A 392 5.07 0.08 41.98
C ASP A 392 5.87 -1.11 41.40
N GLU A 393 6.37 -1.01 40.16
CA GLU A 393 7.21 -2.04 39.51
C GLU A 393 8.72 -1.81 39.71
N ASN A 394 9.12 -0.65 40.24
CA ASN A 394 10.51 -0.27 40.52
C ASN A 394 10.91 -0.41 42.01
N GLU A 395 9.98 -0.83 42.86
CA GLU A 395 10.21 -1.34 44.23
C GLU A 395 10.09 -2.87 44.26
#